data_AF-A0A2N1AQB8-F1
#
_entry.id   AF-A0A2N1AQB8-F1
#
_cell.length_a   1.000
_cell.length_b   1.000
_cell.length_c   1.000
_cell.angle_alpha   90.00
_cell.angle_beta   90.00
_cell.angle_gamma   90.00
#
_symmetry.space_group_name_H-M   'P 1'
#
loop_
_entity.id
_entity.type
_entity.pdbx_description
1 polymer ?
#
loop_
_entity_poly.entity_id
_entity_poly.type
_entity_poly.pdbx_seq_one_letter_code
_entity_poly.pdbx_strand_id
1 'polypeptide(L)'
;MTANDHYQAELISHLLAIDSPEAMDAALADLLTPAEYQEISKRLQIFKLLREGVPHRKIAETLGVGIATVSRGSRALATLHASTPLPSSQASSRNDAP
;
A
#
# COMPACT_ATOMS: atom_id res chain seq x y z
N MET A 1 16.30 19.71 -13.51
CA MET A 1 16.08 18.83 -12.34
C MET A 1 16.19 19.69 -11.11
N THR A 2 15.10 19.80 -10.36
CA THR A 2 15.13 20.44 -9.03
C THR A 2 15.82 19.49 -8.05
N ALA A 3 16.35 20.01 -6.93
CA ALA A 3 16.98 19.17 -5.91
C ALA A 3 16.02 18.08 -5.36
N ASN A 4 14.70 18.35 -5.35
CA ASN A 4 13.68 17.37 -4.97
C ASN A 4 13.61 16.17 -5.92
N ASP A 5 13.82 16.39 -7.22
CA ASP A 5 13.81 15.31 -8.22
C ASP A 5 14.99 14.35 -7.99
N HIS A 6 16.11 14.85 -7.47
CA HIS A 6 17.30 14.06 -7.18
C HIS A 6 17.11 13.16 -5.95
N TYR A 7 16.62 13.71 -4.83
CA TYR A 7 16.36 12.91 -3.63
C TYR A 7 15.29 11.84 -3.85
N GLN A 8 14.27 12.13 -4.67
CA GLN A 8 13.27 11.14 -5.06
C GLN A 8 13.89 10.01 -5.90
N ALA A 9 14.77 10.33 -6.85
CA ALA A 9 15.45 9.33 -7.67
C ALA A 9 16.38 8.43 -6.83
N GLU A 10 17.09 8.98 -5.85
CA GLU A 10 17.91 8.22 -4.91
C GLU A 10 17.07 7.29 -4.05
N LEU A 11 15.96 7.79 -3.48
CA LEU A 11 15.03 6.97 -2.71
C LEU A 11 14.48 5.81 -3.55
N ILE A 12 14.03 6.07 -4.77
CA ILE A 12 13.52 5.02 -5.66
C ILE A 12 14.62 4.00 -5.98
N SER A 13 15.84 4.46 -6.26
CA SER A 13 16.97 3.57 -6.56
C SER A 13 17.35 2.71 -5.35
N HIS A 14 17.32 3.27 -4.14
CA HIS A 14 17.57 2.53 -2.90
C HIS A 14 16.52 1.45 -2.67
N LEU A 15 15.23 1.77 -2.84
CA LEU A 15 14.14 0.79 -2.71
C LEU A 15 14.21 -0.30 -3.81
N LEU A 16 14.58 0.05 -5.04
CA LEU A 16 14.68 -0.93 -6.14
C LEU A 16 15.88 -1.88 -6.00
N ALA A 17 16.89 -1.54 -5.21
CA ALA A 17 18.07 -2.37 -4.98
C ALA A 17 17.88 -3.47 -3.93
N ILE A 18 16.69 -3.56 -3.32
CA ILE A 18 16.37 -4.53 -2.27
C ILE A 18 15.67 -5.75 -2.88
N ASP A 19 16.31 -6.92 -2.76
CA ASP A 19 15.89 -8.14 -3.48
C ASP A 19 15.09 -9.15 -2.63
N SER A 20 14.77 -8.84 -1.36
CA SER A 20 13.97 -9.73 -0.50
C SER A 20 12.87 -8.98 0.25
N PRO A 21 11.69 -9.60 0.46
CA PRO A 21 10.61 -9.02 1.26
C PRO A 21 11.04 -8.65 2.68
N GLU A 22 11.87 -9.47 3.30
CA GLU A 22 12.36 -9.26 4.68
C GLU A 22 13.30 -8.04 4.75
N ALA A 23 14.20 -7.89 3.78
CA ALA A 23 15.06 -6.71 3.71
C ALA A 23 14.28 -5.44 3.37
N MET A 24 13.23 -5.55 2.56
CA MET A 24 12.35 -4.42 2.24
C MET A 24 11.57 -3.96 3.47
N ASP A 25 11.02 -4.90 4.24
CA ASP A 25 10.31 -4.60 5.48
C ASP A 25 11.24 -3.89 6.49
N ALA A 26 12.46 -4.41 6.68
CA ALA A 26 13.46 -3.78 7.54
C ALA A 26 13.84 -2.37 7.06
N ALA A 27 14.10 -2.18 5.77
CA ALA A 27 14.45 -0.88 5.21
C ALA A 27 13.31 0.14 5.36
N LEU A 28 12.05 -0.27 5.15
CA LEU A 28 10.90 0.59 5.36
C LEU A 28 10.68 0.93 6.84
N ALA A 29 10.91 -0.03 7.74
CA ALA A 29 10.82 0.18 9.18
C ALA A 29 11.93 1.11 9.73
N ASP A 30 13.12 1.10 9.11
CA ASP A 30 14.22 2.00 9.47
C ASP A 30 14.03 3.40 8.87
N LEU A 31 13.44 3.50 7.68
CA LEU A 31 13.24 4.76 6.96
C LEU A 31 12.00 5.54 7.43
N LEU A 32 10.94 4.84 7.83
CA LEU A 32 9.65 5.42 8.20
C LEU A 32 9.40 5.27 9.70
N THR A 33 8.62 6.19 10.26
CA THR A 33 8.09 5.96 11.60
C THR A 33 7.09 4.79 11.59
N PRO A 34 6.91 4.07 12.71
CA PRO A 34 5.91 3.00 12.79
C PRO A 34 4.49 3.45 12.44
N ALA A 35 4.16 4.71 12.71
CA ALA A 35 2.86 5.30 12.37
C ALA A 35 2.70 5.51 10.85
N GLU A 36 3.72 6.05 10.19
CA GLU A 36 3.73 6.25 8.73
C GLU A 36 3.68 4.93 7.98
N TYR A 37 4.46 3.94 8.43
CA TYR A 37 4.46 2.63 7.78
C TYR A 37 3.07 1.99 7.83
N GLN A 38 2.43 2.00 9.01
CA GLN A 38 1.05 1.53 9.15
C GLN A 38 0.05 2.32 8.28
N GLU A 39 0.21 3.63 8.17
CA GLU A 39 -0.68 4.46 7.35
C GLU A 39 -0.57 4.11 5.87
N ILE A 40 0.66 3.97 5.36
CA ILE A 40 0.95 3.59 3.98
C ILE A 40 0.42 2.19 3.68
N SER A 41 0.65 1.21 4.56
CA SER A 41 0.10 -0.16 4.41
C SER A 41 -1.43 -0.15 4.37
N LYS A 42 -2.10 0.61 5.25
CA LYS A 42 -3.56 0.76 5.24
C LYS A 42 -4.04 1.41 3.94
N ARG A 43 -3.35 2.43 3.45
CA ARG A 43 -3.69 3.13 2.20
C ARG A 43 -3.59 2.21 0.99
N LEU A 44 -2.58 1.35 0.93
CA LEU A 44 -2.46 0.33 -0.10
C LEU A 44 -3.66 -0.64 -0.07
N GLN A 45 -4.09 -1.07 1.12
CA GLN A 45 -5.28 -1.93 1.23
C GLN A 45 -6.59 -1.22 0.90
N ILE A 46 -6.73 0.06 1.24
CA ILE A 46 -7.86 0.88 0.80
C ILE A 46 -7.92 0.87 -0.73
N PHE A 47 -6.80 1.10 -1.42
CA PHE A 47 -6.78 1.08 -2.88
C PHE A 47 -7.13 -0.29 -3.47
N LYS A 48 -6.61 -1.37 -2.88
CA LYS A 48 -6.95 -2.74 -3.31
C LYS A 48 -8.45 -3.01 -3.21
N LEU A 49 -9.05 -2.76 -2.04
CA LEU A 49 -10.47 -3.01 -1.78
C LEU A 49 -11.38 -2.09 -2.62
N LEU A 50 -10.97 -0.84 -2.85
CA LEU A 50 -11.69 0.08 -3.73
C LEU A 50 -11.71 -0.43 -5.18
N ARG A 51 -10.60 -0.98 -5.68
CA ARG A 51 -10.54 -1.59 -7.02
C ARG A 51 -11.36 -2.86 -7.14
N GLU A 52 -11.51 -3.60 -6.05
CA GLU A 52 -12.39 -4.77 -5.95
C GLU A 52 -13.88 -4.38 -5.84
N GLY A 53 -14.20 -3.09 -5.81
CA GLY A 53 -15.59 -2.59 -5.73
C GLY A 53 -16.21 -2.66 -4.33
N VAL A 54 -15.39 -2.84 -3.29
CA VAL A 54 -15.87 -2.94 -1.91
C VAL A 54 -16.44 -1.59 -1.44
N PRO A 55 -17.64 -1.55 -0.84
CA PRO A 55 -18.23 -0.30 -0.35
C PRO A 55 -17.35 0.38 0.71
N HIS A 56 -17.26 1.72 0.66
CA HIS A 56 -16.39 2.50 1.55
C HIS A 56 -16.60 2.22 3.05
N ARG A 57 -17.86 1.99 3.44
CA ARG A 57 -18.21 1.65 4.82
C ARG A 57 -17.59 0.32 5.25
N LYS A 58 -17.61 -0.69 4.37
CA LYS A 58 -17.03 -1.99 4.67
C LYS A 58 -15.50 -1.92 4.77
N ILE A 59 -14.87 -1.11 3.91
CA ILE A 59 -13.43 -0.84 3.98
C ILE A 59 -13.05 -0.18 5.31
N ALA A 60 -13.83 0.81 5.75
CA ALA A 60 -13.63 1.51 7.02
C ALA A 60 -13.71 0.53 8.21
N GLU A 61 -14.73 -0.34 8.23
CA GLU A 61 -14.90 -1.37 9.25
C GLU A 61 -13.75 -2.40 9.23
N THR A 62 -13.37 -2.92 8.06
CA THR A 62 -12.32 -3.94 7.90
C THR A 62 -10.93 -3.43 8.29
N LEU A 63 -10.60 -2.19 7.95
CA LEU A 63 -9.27 -1.61 8.19
C LEU A 63 -9.19 -0.81 9.51
N GLY A 64 -10.31 -0.68 10.23
CA GLY A 64 -10.38 0.11 11.46
C GLY A 64 -10.06 1.59 11.24
N VAL A 65 -10.39 2.13 10.06
CA VAL A 65 -10.13 3.52 9.68
C VAL A 65 -11.44 4.30 9.56
N GLY A 66 -11.40 5.61 9.78
CA GLY A 66 -12.58 6.45 9.58
C GLY A 66 -13.02 6.51 8.10
N ILE A 67 -14.32 6.69 7.87
CA ILE A 67 -14.91 6.87 6.52
C ILE A 67 -14.21 8.01 5.74
N ALA A 68 -13.78 9.06 6.43
CA ALA A 68 -13.04 10.16 5.82
C ALA A 68 -11.70 9.72 5.21
N THR A 69 -11.00 8.76 5.84
CA THR A 69 -9.74 8.20 5.33
C THR A 69 -9.98 7.39 4.06
N VAL A 70 -11.05 6.59 4.03
CA VAL A 70 -11.44 5.84 2.81
C VAL A 70 -11.85 6.79 1.68
N SER A 71 -12.61 7.85 1.98
CA SER A 71 -13.01 8.87 0.99
C SER A 71 -11.81 9.62 0.39
N ARG A 72 -10.79 9.95 1.20
CA ARG A 72 -9.53 10.53 0.70
C ARG A 72 -8.76 9.52 -0.15
N GLY A 73 -8.74 8.24 0.25
CA GLY A 73 -8.16 7.16 -0.54
C GLY A 73 -8.82 7.02 -1.92
N SER A 74 -10.16 7.01 -1.97
CA SER A 74 -10.92 6.95 -3.23
C SER A 74 -10.59 8.09 -4.20
N ARG A 75 -10.47 9.32 -3.70
CA ARG A 75 -10.04 10.48 -4.51
C ARG A 75 -8.61 10.34 -4.99
N ALA A 76 -7.69 9.93 -4.13
CA ALA A 76 -6.30 9.70 -4.53
C ALA A 76 -6.17 8.60 -5.59
N LEU A 77 -6.96 7.53 -5.48
CA LEU A 77 -7.00 6.45 -6.47
C LEU A 77 -7.51 6.96 -7.82
N ALA A 78 -8.51 7.83 -7.85
CA ALA A 78 -9.01 8.44 -9.09
C ALA A 78 -7.96 9.34 -9.78
N THR A 79 -6.98 9.85 -9.04
CA THR A 79 -5.85 10.65 -9.57
C THR A 79 -4.61 9.79 -9.88
N LEU A 80 -4.49 8.60 -9.32
CA LEU A 80 -3.40 7.67 -9.66
C LEU A 80 -3.57 7.20 -11.11
N HIS A 81 -2.51 7.34 -11.91
CA HIS A 81 -2.43 6.80 -13.26
C HIS A 81 -2.82 5.32 -13.23
N ALA A 82 -3.84 4.94 -13.99
CA ALA A 82 -4.53 3.64 -13.95
C ALA A 82 -3.68 2.40 -14.35
N SER A 83 -2.36 2.48 -14.29
CA SER A 83 -1.44 1.61 -15.06
C SER A 83 -0.85 0.43 -14.29
N THR A 84 -1.05 0.28 -12.97
CA THR A 84 -0.39 -0.80 -12.22
C THR A 84 -1.40 -1.83 -11.73
N PRO A 85 -1.45 -3.05 -12.30
CA PRO A 85 -2.19 -4.17 -11.69
C PRO A 85 -1.54 -4.54 -10.35
N LEU A 86 -2.33 -4.63 -9.28
CA LEU A 86 -1.87 -5.24 -8.04
C LEU A 86 -1.74 -6.76 -8.28
N PRO A 87 -0.66 -7.42 -7.82
CA PRO A 87 -0.60 -8.87 -7.87
C PRO A 87 -1.75 -9.43 -7.03
N SER A 88 -2.63 -10.18 -7.68
CA SER A 88 -3.68 -10.95 -7.05
C SER A 88 -3.03 -12.02 -6.17
N SER A 89 -2.95 -11.76 -4.87
CA SER A 89 -2.60 -12.76 -3.88
C SER A 89 -3.66 -13.86 -3.94
N GLN A 90 -3.34 -14.95 -4.64
CA GLN A 90 -4.05 -16.22 -4.48
C GLN A 90 -3.75 -16.72 -3.07
N ALA A 91 -4.71 -16.54 -2.17
CA ALA A 91 -4.74 -17.26 -0.92
C ALA A 91 -4.83 -18.75 -1.25
N SER A 92 -3.73 -19.44 -1.08
CA SER A 92 -3.66 -20.90 -1.16
C SER A 92 -4.62 -21.48 -0.13
N SER A 93 -5.71 -22.05 -0.64
CA SER A 93 -6.59 -22.94 0.11
C SER A 93 -5.76 -24.16 0.52
N ARG A 94 -5.33 -24.21 1.78
CA ARG A 94 -4.94 -25.44 2.45
C ARG A 94 -5.97 -25.67 3.54
N ASN A 95 -7.07 -26.30 3.15
CA ASN A 95 -7.98 -26.94 4.08
C ASN A 95 -7.82 -28.44 3.86
N ASP A 96 -6.89 -29.05 4.60
CA ASP A 96 -6.88 -30.50 4.82
C ASP A 96 -6.46 -30.75 6.26
N ALA A 97 -7.48 -30.99 7.08
CA ALA A 97 -7.46 -31.80 8.28
C ALA A 97 -8.84 -32.51 8.32
N PRO A 98 -8.96 -33.71 8.88
CA PRO A 98 -8.03 -34.39 9.78
C PRO A 98 -7.25 -35.55 9.16
#